data_AF-A0A388KQD7-F1
#
_entry.id   AF-A0A388KQD7-F1
#
_cell.length_a   1.000
_cell.length_b   1.000
_cell.length_c   1.000
_cell.angle_alpha   90.00
_cell.angle_beta   90.00
_cell.angle_gamma   90.00
#
_symmetry.space_group_name_H-M   'P 1'
#
loop_
_entity.id
_entity.type
_entity.pdbx_description
1 polymer ?
#
loop_
_entity_poly.entity_id
_entity_poly.type
_entity_poly.pdbx_seq_one_letter_code
_entity_poly.pdbx_strand_id
1 'polypeptide(L)'
;MKQEIKQLRVSALTKGSFEAELEDQRTEVSRLKIQSIKDKEKAELWKREALRPGNKRGNIVIGTPECPARGLPRPRWTGNLRDSDKWRQEYLKMKELHRAACFEAQVLKDKRVVAEGEVVKLKEQLNKQPDNPSQNRVTEWTNPKTRMEEAATRSSRKGKKVTPRRCALDNAAPTDDINERFSFIEEQKKDLLNYKKSGLEVMCKEAGLNLRAVDLMIANLAEFRADKAFGRLVDKGKTKENEASVQEVPDDYSSHHGVSTNEEDDSAELYGRYLDTIIFGIGLATVEYGGMVLGFLRGMVSAWMRMELRPVGNMRRGISRIWLVTSLTVSSDGL
;
A
#
# COMPACT_ATOMS: atom_id res chain seq x y z
N MET A 1 -10.83 7.45 -56.44
CA MET A 1 -9.38 7.30 -56.17
C MET A 1 -8.66 8.64 -55.91
N LYS A 2 -8.58 9.60 -56.85
CA LYS A 2 -7.86 10.88 -56.61
C LYS A 2 -8.39 11.72 -55.44
N GLN A 3 -9.70 11.72 -55.20
CA GLN A 3 -10.34 12.48 -54.12
C GLN A 3 -10.07 11.90 -52.72
N GLU A 4 -10.04 10.57 -52.62
CA GLU A 4 -9.78 9.84 -51.38
C GLU A 4 -8.33 10.04 -50.91
N ILE A 5 -7.37 10.02 -51.84
CA ILE A 5 -5.96 10.34 -51.55
C ILE A 5 -5.84 11.79 -51.02
N LYS A 6 -6.62 12.74 -51.55
CA LYS A 6 -6.63 14.12 -51.03
C LYS A 6 -7.18 14.18 -49.60
N GLN A 7 -8.25 13.46 -49.29
CA GLN A 7 -8.83 13.44 -47.94
C GLN A 7 -7.90 12.77 -46.90
N LEU A 8 -7.22 11.68 -47.28
CA LEU A 8 -6.23 11.03 -46.41
C LEU A 8 -5.04 11.95 -46.11
N ARG A 9 -4.58 12.73 -47.09
CA ARG A 9 -3.52 13.72 -46.87
C ARG A 9 -3.93 14.82 -45.89
N VAL A 10 -5.17 15.33 -46.02
CA VAL A 10 -5.71 16.34 -45.08
C VAL A 10 -5.91 15.75 -43.67
N SER A 11 -6.35 14.49 -43.57
CA SER A 11 -6.53 13.81 -42.29
C SER A 11 -5.19 13.50 -41.60
N ALA A 12 -4.16 13.13 -42.36
CA ALA A 12 -2.81 12.92 -41.82
C ALA A 12 -2.19 14.23 -41.31
N LEU A 13 -2.38 15.34 -42.04
CA LEU A 13 -1.93 16.67 -41.63
C LEU A 13 -2.61 17.13 -40.33
N THR A 14 -3.92 16.94 -40.21
CA THR A 14 -4.65 17.30 -38.98
C THR A 14 -4.25 16.44 -37.79
N LYS A 15 -4.02 15.13 -37.99
CA LYS A 15 -3.56 14.23 -36.93
C LYS A 15 -2.20 14.67 -36.35
N GLY A 16 -1.24 15.05 -37.19
CA GLY A 16 0.05 15.55 -36.72
C GLY A 16 -0.06 16.83 -35.89
N SER A 17 -0.99 17.72 -36.24
CA SER A 17 -1.25 18.95 -35.48
C SER A 17 -1.73 18.66 -34.05
N PHE A 18 -2.61 17.67 -33.87
CA PHE A 18 -3.12 17.30 -32.54
C PHE A 18 -2.06 16.63 -31.66
N GLU A 19 -1.18 15.82 -32.26
CA GLU A 19 -0.08 15.19 -31.50
C GLU A 19 0.90 16.24 -30.97
N ALA A 20 1.22 17.27 -31.75
CA ALA A 20 2.04 18.39 -31.30
C ALA A 20 1.37 19.19 -30.17
N GLU A 21 0.08 19.49 -30.28
CA GLU A 21 -0.68 20.21 -29.24
C GLU A 21 -0.77 19.41 -27.93
N LEU A 22 -0.94 18.09 -28.01
CA LEU A 22 -0.95 17.24 -26.81
C LEU A 22 0.39 17.23 -26.09
N GLU A 23 1.50 17.21 -26.84
CA GLU A 23 2.82 17.23 -26.23
C GLU A 23 3.12 18.60 -25.60
N ASP A 24 2.75 19.70 -26.27
CA ASP A 24 2.82 21.05 -25.71
C ASP A 24 2.05 21.15 -24.38
N GLN A 25 0.79 20.69 -24.35
CA GLN A 25 -0.03 20.67 -23.14
C GLN A 25 0.59 19.83 -22.00
N ARG A 26 1.20 18.68 -22.32
CA ARG A 26 1.88 17.83 -21.33
C ARG A 26 3.09 18.53 -20.71
N THR A 27 3.88 19.23 -21.53
CA THR A 27 5.03 19.99 -21.03
C THR A 27 4.58 21.16 -20.16
N GLU A 28 3.49 21.85 -20.54
CA GLU A 28 2.93 22.96 -19.77
C GLU A 28 2.38 22.51 -18.42
N VAL A 29 1.65 21.39 -18.36
CA VAL A 29 1.18 20.81 -17.09
C VAL A 29 2.36 20.43 -16.18
N SER A 30 3.42 19.87 -16.75
CA SER A 30 4.63 19.51 -15.98
C SER A 30 5.33 20.75 -15.43
N ARG A 31 5.44 21.81 -16.24
CA ARG A 31 5.98 23.11 -15.86
C ARG A 31 5.18 23.74 -14.72
N LEU A 32 3.85 23.76 -14.81
CA LEU A 32 2.96 24.31 -13.78
C LEU A 32 3.04 23.54 -12.46
N LYS A 33 3.18 22.22 -12.50
CA LYS A 33 3.39 21.41 -11.28
C LYS A 33 4.67 21.79 -10.54
N ILE A 34 5.78 21.93 -11.28
CA ILE A 34 7.07 22.35 -10.71
C ILE A 34 6.94 23.76 -10.11
N GLN A 35 6.26 24.67 -10.80
CA GLN A 35 6.04 26.02 -10.31
C GLN A 35 5.20 26.05 -9.03
N SER A 36 4.11 25.28 -8.98
CA SER A 36 3.26 25.15 -7.79
C SER A 36 4.02 24.64 -6.56
N ILE A 37 4.95 23.69 -6.75
CA ILE A 37 5.81 23.20 -5.67
C ILE A 37 6.72 24.31 -5.17
N LYS A 38 7.41 25.02 -6.07
CA LYS A 38 8.30 26.15 -5.72
C LYS A 38 7.56 27.26 -4.98
N ASP A 39 6.33 27.58 -5.39
CA ASP A 39 5.54 28.63 -4.75
C ASP A 39 5.07 28.21 -3.36
N LYS A 40 4.73 26.92 -3.16
CA LYS A 40 4.44 26.37 -1.82
C LYS A 40 5.66 26.42 -0.91
N GLU A 41 6.85 26.08 -1.41
CA GLU A 41 8.09 26.15 -0.65
C GLU A 41 8.43 27.59 -0.24
N LYS A 42 8.28 28.55 -1.16
CA LYS A 42 8.41 29.98 -0.86
C LYS A 42 7.42 30.43 0.20
N ALA A 43 6.15 30.05 0.09
CA ALA A 43 5.13 30.39 1.07
C ALA A 43 5.46 29.84 2.47
N GLU A 44 5.91 28.60 2.57
CA GLU A 44 6.36 28.01 3.84
C GLU A 44 7.64 28.66 4.37
N LEU A 45 8.54 29.15 3.51
CA LEU A 45 9.71 29.91 3.92
C LEU A 45 9.31 31.28 4.51
N TRP A 46 8.44 32.03 3.82
CA TRP A 46 7.90 33.30 4.33
C TRP A 46 7.14 33.13 5.64
N LYS A 47 6.38 32.05 5.78
CA LYS A 47 5.67 31.70 7.02
C LYS A 47 6.65 31.41 8.16
N ARG A 48 7.73 30.67 7.92
CA ARG A 48 8.79 30.43 8.91
C ARG A 48 9.50 31.73 9.30
N GLU A 49 9.76 32.62 8.35
CA GLU A 49 10.40 33.92 8.63
C GLU A 49 9.46 34.88 9.40
N ALA A 50 8.17 34.88 9.07
CA ALA A 50 7.16 35.65 9.81
C ALA A 50 7.00 35.16 11.26
N LEU A 51 7.19 33.87 11.51
CA LEU A 51 7.12 33.24 12.83
C LEU A 51 8.45 33.26 13.59
N ARG A 52 9.54 33.78 13.00
CA ARG A 52 10.86 33.79 13.64
C ARG A 52 10.82 34.67 14.90
N PRO A 53 11.10 34.14 16.10
CA PRO A 53 11.15 34.92 17.33
C PRO A 53 12.19 36.05 17.18
N GLY A 54 11.73 37.30 17.19
CA GLY A 54 12.58 38.48 16.94
C GLY A 54 12.26 39.26 15.67
N ASN A 55 11.37 38.77 14.80
CA ASN A 55 10.81 39.58 13.72
C ASN A 55 9.79 40.59 14.29
N LYS A 56 10.27 41.75 14.76
CA LYS A 56 9.47 42.82 15.40
C LYS A 56 8.48 43.55 14.47
N ARG A 57 8.14 43.00 13.30
CA ARG A 57 7.05 43.53 12.45
C ARG A 57 5.66 43.14 12.97
N GLY A 58 5.59 42.27 13.97
CA GLY A 58 4.37 42.01 14.72
C GLY A 58 4.03 43.16 15.66
N ASN A 59 2.98 43.90 15.28
CA ASN A 59 2.26 44.89 16.08
C ASN A 59 2.83 46.33 16.04
N ILE A 60 2.85 46.94 14.84
CA ILE A 60 2.55 48.39 14.79
C ILE A 60 1.08 48.50 15.19
N VAL A 61 0.83 48.68 16.48
CA VAL A 61 -0.43 49.23 16.96
C VAL A 61 -0.48 50.61 16.33
N ILE A 62 -1.21 50.75 15.22
CA ILE A 62 -1.59 52.07 14.71
C ILE A 62 -2.46 52.64 15.81
N GLY A 63 -1.84 53.46 16.66
CA GLY A 63 -2.52 54.17 17.73
C GLY A 63 -3.68 54.93 17.11
N THR A 64 -4.89 54.43 17.35
CA THR A 64 -6.09 55.20 17.07
C THR A 64 -6.01 56.42 18.00
N PRO A 65 -6.08 57.65 17.46
CA PRO A 65 -5.90 58.86 18.25
C PRO A 65 -6.90 58.90 19.42
N GLU A 66 -6.35 59.35 20.54
CA GLU A 66 -6.87 59.37 21.91
C GLU A 66 -8.39 59.56 22.03
N CYS A 67 -9.10 58.50 22.43
CA CYS A 67 -10.40 58.63 23.07
C CYS A 67 -10.20 58.69 24.60
N PRO A 68 -10.73 59.71 25.28
CA PRO A 68 -10.48 59.93 26.69
C PRO A 68 -11.17 58.87 27.57
N ALA A 69 -10.33 58.15 28.32
CA ALA A 69 -10.54 57.70 29.69
C ALA A 69 -11.97 57.28 30.11
N ARG A 70 -12.44 56.12 29.65
CA ARG A 70 -13.38 55.29 30.43
C ARG A 70 -13.02 53.81 30.33
N GLY A 71 -12.49 53.28 31.44
CA GLY A 71 -12.50 51.87 31.80
C GLY A 71 -11.80 50.92 30.85
N LEU A 72 -10.49 50.69 31.08
CA LEU A 72 -9.73 49.59 30.48
C LEU A 72 -10.43 48.23 30.69
N PRO A 73 -10.97 47.56 29.65
CA PRO A 73 -11.15 46.13 29.73
C PRO A 73 -9.76 45.52 29.65
N ARG A 74 -9.33 44.83 30.73
CA ARG A 74 -8.17 43.92 30.69
C ARG A 74 -8.19 43.18 29.34
N PRO A 75 -7.08 43.15 28.57
CA PRO A 75 -7.01 42.35 27.37
C PRO A 75 -7.35 40.92 27.77
N ARG A 76 -8.57 40.47 27.44
CA ARG A 76 -8.93 39.06 27.60
C ARG A 76 -7.96 38.33 26.69
N TRP A 77 -7.18 37.46 27.30
CA TRP A 77 -6.28 36.51 26.66
C TRP A 77 -7.12 35.48 25.88
N THR A 78 -7.85 35.92 24.85
CA THR A 78 -8.72 35.11 23.99
C THR A 78 -8.03 34.78 22.67
N GLY A 79 -6.72 34.45 22.74
CA GLY A 79 -5.93 33.97 21.60
C GLY A 79 -5.34 32.57 21.80
N ASN A 80 -5.44 32.01 23.00
CA ASN A 80 -5.08 30.63 23.27
C ASN A 80 -6.35 29.80 23.27
N LEU A 81 -6.97 29.63 22.09
CA LEU A 81 -7.77 28.42 21.88
C LEU A 81 -6.77 27.30 22.16
N ARG A 82 -6.98 26.63 23.30
CA ARG A 82 -5.99 25.81 24.00
C ARG A 82 -5.30 24.92 22.95
N ASP A 83 -3.98 24.91 22.85
CA ASP A 83 -3.29 24.09 21.82
C ASP A 83 -3.78 22.62 21.85
N SER A 84 -4.26 22.16 23.00
CA SER A 84 -4.97 20.88 23.17
C SER A 84 -6.18 20.67 22.25
N ASP A 85 -6.94 21.72 21.94
CA ASP A 85 -8.14 21.66 21.09
C ASP A 85 -7.75 21.61 19.61
N LYS A 86 -6.63 22.23 19.23
CA LYS A 86 -6.09 22.14 17.85
C LYS A 86 -5.70 20.70 17.50
N TRP A 87 -5.00 20.01 18.40
CA TRP A 87 -4.63 18.60 18.19
C TRP A 87 -5.86 17.68 18.12
N ARG A 88 -6.90 17.95 18.92
CA ARG A 88 -8.18 17.21 18.82
C ARG A 88 -8.84 17.40 17.46
N GLN A 89 -8.85 18.63 16.93
CA GLN A 89 -9.43 18.92 15.63
C GLN A 89 -8.64 18.26 14.49
N GLU A 90 -7.30 18.32 14.51
CA GLU A 90 -6.46 17.65 13.51
C GLU A 90 -6.60 16.11 13.59
N TYR A 91 -6.71 15.55 14.80
CA TYR A 91 -6.96 14.12 14.97
C TYR A 91 -8.31 13.70 14.37
N LEU A 92 -9.38 14.45 14.66
CA LEU A 92 -10.70 14.18 14.08
C LEU A 92 -10.68 14.29 12.54
N LYS A 93 -10.00 15.29 12.01
CA LYS A 93 -9.79 15.47 10.57
C LYS A 93 -9.05 14.29 9.95
N MET A 94 -7.97 13.83 10.58
CA MET A 94 -7.19 12.69 10.09
C MET A 94 -7.99 11.38 10.15
N LYS A 95 -8.78 11.20 11.20
CA LYS A 95 -9.70 10.06 11.33
C LYS A 95 -10.77 10.05 10.22
N GLU A 96 -11.29 11.22 9.86
CA GLU A 96 -12.28 11.35 8.79
C GLU A 96 -11.67 11.09 7.40
N LEU A 97 -10.46 11.61 7.14
CA LEU A 97 -9.71 11.30 5.91
C LEU A 97 -9.43 9.80 5.78
N HIS A 98 -9.06 9.14 6.88
CA HIS A 98 -8.83 7.70 6.88
C HIS A 98 -10.11 6.93 6.54
N ARG A 99 -11.25 7.30 7.13
CA ARG A 99 -12.56 6.70 6.79
C ARG A 99 -12.93 6.89 5.32
N ALA A 100 -12.75 8.09 4.79
CA ALA A 100 -13.02 8.38 3.38
C ALA A 100 -12.14 7.54 2.44
N ALA A 101 -10.84 7.41 2.74
CA ALA A 101 -9.92 6.58 1.97
C ALA A 101 -10.27 5.09 2.03
N CYS A 102 -10.66 4.57 3.20
CA CYS A 102 -11.13 3.19 3.33
C CYS A 102 -12.41 2.94 2.52
N PHE A 103 -13.35 3.88 2.53
CA PHE A 103 -14.58 3.77 1.75
C PHE A 103 -14.30 3.78 0.24
N GLU A 104 -13.44 4.69 -0.24
CA GLU A 104 -13.04 4.73 -1.65
C GLU A 104 -12.35 3.44 -2.09
N ALA A 105 -11.43 2.91 -1.27
CA ALA A 105 -10.77 1.63 -1.54
C ALA A 105 -11.78 0.47 -1.63
N GLN A 106 -12.81 0.46 -0.79
CA GLN A 106 -13.88 -0.54 -0.87
C GLN A 106 -14.67 -0.43 -2.18
N VAL A 107 -15.09 0.78 -2.56
CA VAL A 107 -15.81 1.02 -3.83
C VAL A 107 -14.98 0.57 -5.04
N LEU A 108 -13.65 0.77 -5.02
CA LEU A 108 -12.77 0.30 -6.08
C LEU A 108 -12.66 -1.23 -6.13
N LYS A 109 -12.64 -1.91 -4.98
CA LYS A 109 -12.70 -3.38 -4.93
C LYS A 109 -14.00 -3.91 -5.52
N ASP A 110 -15.14 -3.31 -5.15
CA ASP A 110 -16.45 -3.75 -5.66
C ASP A 110 -16.55 -3.56 -7.18
N LYS A 111 -16.06 -2.43 -7.71
CA LYS A 111 -15.99 -2.18 -9.16
C LYS A 111 -15.09 -3.18 -9.89
N ARG A 112 -13.98 -3.59 -9.26
CA ARG A 112 -13.08 -4.59 -9.83
C ARG A 112 -13.77 -5.95 -9.95
N VAL A 113 -14.47 -6.39 -8.91
CA VAL A 113 -15.23 -7.66 -8.92
C VAL A 113 -16.30 -7.64 -10.01
N VAL A 114 -17.02 -6.52 -10.18
CA VAL A 114 -18.03 -6.39 -11.26
C VAL A 114 -17.38 -6.49 -12.64
N ALA A 115 -16.28 -5.76 -12.87
CA ALA A 115 -15.57 -5.80 -14.15
C ALA A 115 -15.00 -7.19 -14.46
N GLU A 116 -14.46 -7.89 -13.46
CA GLU A 116 -13.96 -9.27 -13.61
C GLU A 116 -15.11 -10.23 -13.94
N GLY A 117 -16.28 -10.07 -13.33
CA GLY A 117 -17.47 -10.86 -13.67
C GLY A 117 -17.96 -10.65 -15.11
N GLU A 118 -17.87 -9.42 -15.63
CA GLU A 118 -18.17 -9.15 -17.04
C GLU A 118 -17.18 -9.82 -18.00
N VAL A 119 -15.89 -9.81 -17.67
CA VAL A 119 -14.85 -10.49 -18.46
C VAL A 119 -15.09 -11.99 -18.49
N VAL A 120 -15.44 -12.62 -17.36
CA VAL A 120 -15.77 -14.04 -17.31
C VAL A 120 -16.99 -14.37 -18.17
N LYS A 121 -18.06 -13.56 -18.10
CA LYS A 121 -19.25 -13.75 -18.94
C LYS A 121 -18.95 -13.65 -20.44
N LEU A 122 -18.14 -12.67 -20.85
CA LEU A 122 -17.73 -12.52 -22.25
C LEU A 122 -16.87 -13.70 -22.70
N LYS A 123 -15.94 -14.17 -21.86
CA LYS A 123 -15.14 -15.36 -22.14
C LYS A 123 -15.99 -16.63 -22.29
N GLU A 124 -17.02 -16.79 -21.45
CA GLU A 124 -17.97 -17.89 -21.57
C GLU A 124 -18.80 -17.81 -22.86
N GLN A 125 -19.23 -16.61 -23.28
CA GLN A 125 -19.91 -16.42 -24.56
C GLN A 125 -19.00 -16.75 -25.75
N LEU A 126 -17.72 -16.38 -25.68
CA LEU A 126 -16.73 -16.71 -26.70
C LEU A 126 -16.52 -18.23 -26.81
N ASN A 127 -16.40 -18.91 -25.67
CA ASN A 127 -16.25 -20.37 -25.64
C ASN A 127 -17.52 -21.14 -26.06
N LYS A 128 -18.70 -20.53 -25.87
CA LYS A 128 -19.99 -21.09 -26.30
C LYS A 128 -20.27 -20.87 -27.78
N GLN A 129 -19.57 -19.97 -28.46
CA GLN A 129 -19.61 -19.98 -29.92
C GLN A 129 -18.92 -21.29 -30.34
N PRO A 130 -19.68 -22.29 -30.83
CA PRO A 130 -19.05 -23.51 -31.30
C PRO A 130 -18.10 -23.10 -32.41
N ASP A 131 -16.83 -23.49 -32.27
CA ASP A 131 -15.92 -23.59 -33.38
C ASP A 131 -16.67 -24.39 -34.44
N ASN A 132 -17.16 -23.69 -35.46
CA ASN A 132 -17.89 -24.29 -36.55
C ASN A 132 -16.87 -24.39 -37.68
N PRO A 133 -15.99 -25.42 -37.69
CA PRO A 133 -14.88 -25.52 -38.64
C PRO A 133 -15.36 -25.84 -40.07
N SER A 134 -16.67 -25.86 -40.35
CA SER A 134 -17.23 -26.47 -41.55
C SER A 134 -18.02 -25.54 -42.46
N GLN A 135 -17.68 -24.24 -42.50
CA GLN A 135 -18.07 -23.41 -43.64
C GLN A 135 -16.83 -22.84 -44.32
N ASN A 136 -16.36 -23.59 -45.32
CA ASN A 136 -15.92 -23.05 -46.60
C ASN A 136 -16.94 -21.99 -47.06
N ARG A 137 -16.88 -20.78 -46.50
CA ARG A 137 -17.37 -19.61 -47.19
C ARG A 137 -16.21 -19.17 -48.03
N VAL A 138 -16.32 -19.49 -49.31
CA VAL A 138 -15.85 -18.64 -50.40
C VAL A 138 -15.68 -17.24 -49.85
N THR A 139 -14.44 -16.79 -49.91
CA THR A 139 -13.91 -15.48 -49.58
C THR A 139 -14.61 -14.40 -50.41
N GLU A 140 -15.92 -14.30 -50.28
CA GLU A 140 -16.71 -13.19 -50.76
C GLU A 140 -16.59 -12.13 -49.67
N TRP A 141 -15.46 -11.44 -49.73
CA TRP A 141 -15.25 -10.15 -49.11
C TRP A 141 -16.30 -9.20 -49.67
N THR A 142 -17.53 -9.29 -49.17
CA THR A 142 -18.54 -8.26 -49.38
C THR A 142 -18.10 -7.02 -48.62
N ASN A 143 -17.24 -6.28 -49.31
CA ASN A 143 -17.09 -4.85 -49.36
C ASN A 143 -17.43 -4.10 -48.06
N PRO A 144 -16.42 -3.80 -47.21
CA PRO A 144 -16.57 -2.92 -46.05
C PRO A 144 -17.18 -1.55 -46.40
N LYS A 145 -17.12 -1.11 -47.66
CA LYS A 145 -17.76 0.13 -48.14
C LYS A 145 -19.27 0.10 -47.99
N THR A 146 -19.93 -1.03 -48.30
CA THR A 146 -21.39 -1.16 -48.21
C THR A 146 -21.87 -1.14 -46.75
N ARG A 147 -21.09 -1.74 -45.81
CA ARG A 147 -21.38 -1.65 -44.36
C ARG A 147 -21.10 -0.28 -43.76
N MET A 148 -20.11 0.47 -44.26
CA MET A 148 -19.89 1.86 -43.83
C MET A 148 -21.03 2.79 -44.30
N GLU A 149 -21.55 2.57 -45.50
CA GLU A 149 -22.65 3.37 -46.06
C GLU A 149 -24.00 3.07 -45.36
N GLU A 150 -24.24 1.83 -44.96
CA GLU A 150 -25.42 1.45 -44.16
C GLU A 150 -25.34 1.92 -42.69
N ALA A 151 -24.13 1.94 -42.09
CA ALA A 151 -23.92 2.48 -40.74
C ALA A 151 -24.04 4.03 -40.71
N ALA A 152 -23.60 4.70 -41.77
CA ALA A 152 -23.71 6.15 -41.90
C ALA A 152 -25.17 6.61 -42.03
N THR A 153 -26.05 5.80 -42.64
CA THR A 153 -27.48 6.15 -42.82
C THR A 153 -28.33 5.88 -41.57
N ARG A 154 -27.93 4.98 -40.66
CA ARG A 154 -28.64 4.70 -39.40
C ARG A 154 -28.26 5.58 -38.21
N SER A 155 -27.16 6.34 -38.27
CA SER A 155 -26.62 7.09 -37.12
C SER A 155 -27.14 8.54 -36.98
N SER A 156 -28.21 8.93 -37.67
CA SER A 156 -28.66 10.34 -37.71
C SER A 156 -29.71 10.71 -36.64
N ARG A 157 -30.04 9.85 -35.67
CA ARG A 157 -30.97 10.20 -34.58
C ARG A 157 -30.32 10.12 -33.20
N LYS A 158 -29.78 11.28 -32.80
CA LYS A 158 -29.84 11.89 -31.45
C LYS A 158 -29.53 10.98 -30.24
N GLY A 159 -28.27 11.06 -29.80
CA GLY A 159 -27.92 11.38 -28.41
C GLY A 159 -27.79 10.23 -27.41
N LYS A 160 -26.54 9.86 -27.09
CA LYS A 160 -25.99 9.74 -25.71
C LYS A 160 -24.53 9.27 -25.78
N LYS A 161 -23.67 9.92 -25.00
CA LYS A 161 -22.23 9.62 -24.91
C LYS A 161 -22.02 8.28 -24.21
N VAL A 162 -21.43 7.31 -24.91
CA VAL A 162 -20.82 6.12 -24.30
C VAL A 162 -19.50 5.87 -25.01
N THR A 163 -18.43 5.89 -24.22
CA THR A 163 -17.04 5.69 -24.62
C THR A 163 -16.78 4.20 -24.88
N PRO A 164 -16.44 3.76 -26.12
CA PRO A 164 -16.03 2.39 -26.36
C PRO A 164 -14.56 2.20 -25.98
N ARG A 165 -14.36 1.33 -25.00
CA ARG A 165 -13.11 0.87 -24.41
C ARG A 165 -12.24 0.18 -25.48
N ARG A 166 -10.93 0.44 -25.43
CA ARG A 166 -9.88 -0.11 -26.31
C ARG A 166 -9.90 -1.64 -26.35
N CYS A 167 -9.85 -2.23 -27.54
CA CYS A 167 -9.43 -3.62 -27.74
C CYS A 167 -7.90 -3.67 -27.88
N ALA A 168 -7.31 -4.61 -27.14
CA ALA A 168 -5.90 -4.95 -27.18
C ALA A 168 -5.54 -5.60 -28.53
N LEU A 169 -4.32 -5.31 -28.97
CA LEU A 169 -3.69 -5.89 -30.14
C LEU A 169 -2.89 -7.10 -29.66
N ASP A 170 -3.48 -8.28 -29.82
CA ASP A 170 -2.80 -9.56 -29.62
C ASP A 170 -1.76 -9.73 -30.73
N ASN A 171 -0.50 -9.93 -30.35
CA ASN A 171 0.56 -10.67 -31.07
C ASN A 171 1.94 -10.38 -30.43
N ALA A 172 2.10 -10.68 -29.14
CA ALA A 172 3.41 -10.77 -28.50
C ALA A 172 3.62 -12.20 -28.02
N ALA A 173 4.84 -12.71 -28.25
CA ALA A 173 5.34 -14.00 -27.80
C ALA A 173 5.05 -14.27 -26.30
N PRO A 174 5.13 -15.52 -25.81
CA PRO A 174 4.65 -15.93 -24.47
C PRO A 174 5.55 -15.43 -23.33
N THR A 175 5.63 -14.11 -23.18
CA THR A 175 6.20 -13.42 -22.01
C THR A 175 5.14 -13.15 -20.95
N ASP A 176 3.85 -13.33 -21.26
CA ASP A 176 2.75 -13.13 -20.31
C ASP A 176 2.78 -14.12 -19.13
N ASP A 177 3.27 -15.34 -19.34
CA ASP A 177 3.30 -16.39 -18.31
C ASP A 177 4.19 -16.01 -17.09
N ILE A 178 5.29 -15.27 -17.33
CA ILE A 178 6.17 -14.79 -16.26
C ILE A 178 5.45 -13.73 -15.41
N ASN A 179 4.65 -12.88 -16.04
CA ASN A 179 3.93 -11.81 -15.36
C ASN A 179 2.72 -12.36 -14.56
N GLU A 180 2.10 -13.44 -15.06
CA GLU A 180 1.05 -14.18 -14.36
C GLU A 180 1.59 -14.87 -13.09
N ARG A 181 2.75 -15.55 -13.17
CA ARG A 181 3.39 -16.19 -12.01
C ARG A 181 3.71 -15.17 -10.91
N PHE A 182 4.27 -14.01 -11.26
CA PHE A 182 4.59 -12.96 -10.28
C PHE A 182 3.33 -12.42 -9.60
N SER A 183 2.27 -12.17 -10.37
CA SER A 183 0.99 -11.68 -9.85
C SER A 183 0.34 -12.68 -8.89
N PHE A 184 0.43 -13.98 -9.22
CA PHE A 184 -0.06 -15.07 -8.38
C PHE A 184 0.70 -15.15 -7.04
N ILE A 185 2.03 -15.01 -7.06
CA ILE A 185 2.84 -15.03 -5.83
C ILE A 185 2.45 -13.88 -4.90
N GLU A 186 2.26 -12.66 -5.43
CA GLU A 186 1.85 -11.50 -4.64
C GLU A 186 0.44 -11.64 -4.04
N GLU A 187 -0.47 -12.28 -4.76
CA GLU A 187 -1.81 -12.60 -4.24
C GLU A 187 -1.74 -13.64 -3.11
N GLN A 188 -0.99 -14.73 -3.31
CA GLN A 188 -0.80 -15.75 -2.27
C GLN A 188 -0.13 -15.19 -1.01
N LYS A 189 0.83 -14.28 -1.13
CA LYS A 189 1.44 -13.60 0.02
C LYS A 189 0.40 -12.80 0.81
N LYS A 190 -0.48 -12.07 0.13
CA LYS A 190 -1.54 -11.29 0.78
C LYS A 190 -2.52 -12.18 1.53
N ASP A 191 -2.88 -13.33 0.96
CA ASP A 191 -3.75 -14.29 1.63
C ASP A 191 -3.08 -14.90 2.86
N LEU A 192 -1.80 -15.27 2.74
CA LEU A 192 -1.01 -15.86 3.83
C LEU A 192 -0.76 -14.89 4.99
N LEU A 193 -0.70 -13.57 4.74
CA LEU A 193 -0.61 -12.55 5.79
C LEU A 193 -1.83 -12.50 6.71
N ASN A 194 -2.98 -13.03 6.28
CA ASN A 194 -4.19 -13.10 7.11
C ASN A 194 -4.17 -14.28 8.09
N TYR A 195 -3.23 -15.22 7.95
CA TYR A 195 -3.11 -16.37 8.84
C TYR A 195 -2.27 -16.02 10.06
N LYS A 196 -2.70 -16.52 11.23
CA LYS A 196 -1.89 -16.48 12.45
C LYS A 196 -0.65 -17.35 12.27
N LYS A 197 0.43 -17.03 13.00
CA LYS A 197 1.71 -17.77 12.96
C LYS A 197 1.52 -19.28 13.09
N SER A 198 0.71 -19.74 14.05
CA SER A 198 0.44 -21.17 14.26
C SER A 198 -0.15 -21.87 13.02
N GLY A 199 -1.01 -21.20 12.25
CA GLY A 199 -1.56 -21.75 11.01
C GLY A 199 -0.53 -21.83 9.89
N LEU A 200 0.38 -20.86 9.81
CA LEU A 200 1.49 -20.87 8.85
C LEU A 200 2.48 -21.99 9.13
N GLU A 201 2.79 -22.26 10.41
CA GLU A 201 3.72 -23.32 10.79
C GLU A 201 3.22 -24.72 10.37
N VAL A 202 1.91 -24.98 10.47
CA VAL A 202 1.30 -26.24 10.01
C VAL A 202 1.47 -26.40 8.50
N MET A 203 1.14 -25.36 7.72
CA MET A 203 1.29 -25.40 6.26
C MET A 203 2.75 -25.52 5.81
N CYS A 204 3.70 -24.89 6.53
CA CYS A 204 5.12 -25.04 6.23
C CYS A 204 5.62 -26.48 6.52
N LYS A 205 5.16 -27.12 7.60
CA LYS A 205 5.49 -28.51 7.89
C LYS A 205 4.94 -29.46 6.83
N GLU A 206 3.71 -29.26 6.37
CA GLU A 206 3.11 -30.03 5.27
C GLU A 206 3.88 -29.87 3.94
N ALA A 207 4.45 -28.69 3.70
CA ALA A 207 5.27 -28.41 2.53
C ALA A 207 6.75 -28.85 2.68
N GLY A 208 7.15 -29.39 3.83
CA GLY A 208 8.54 -29.76 4.12
C GLY A 208 9.51 -28.56 4.20
N LEU A 209 9.00 -27.37 4.52
CA LEU A 209 9.79 -26.14 4.61
C LEU A 209 10.30 -25.90 6.03
N ASN A 210 11.55 -25.47 6.16
CA ASN A 210 12.15 -25.13 7.45
C ASN A 210 11.46 -23.92 8.09
N LEU A 211 11.08 -24.06 9.37
CA LEU A 211 10.49 -22.99 10.17
C LEU A 211 11.50 -21.85 10.36
N ARG A 212 11.22 -20.68 9.78
CA ARG A 212 12.03 -19.45 9.88
C ARG A 212 11.15 -18.29 10.37
N ALA A 213 11.66 -17.06 10.28
CA ALA A 213 10.84 -15.87 10.49
C ALA A 213 9.56 -15.91 9.63
N VAL A 214 8.47 -15.33 10.15
CA VAL A 214 7.13 -15.40 9.54
C VAL A 214 7.12 -14.90 8.11
N ASP A 215 7.84 -13.81 7.82
CA ASP A 215 7.91 -13.23 6.47
C ASP A 215 8.58 -14.19 5.46
N LEU A 216 9.61 -14.93 5.89
CA LEU A 216 10.27 -15.93 5.06
C LEU A 216 9.39 -17.16 4.86
N MET A 217 8.61 -17.56 5.87
CA MET A 217 7.63 -18.65 5.74
C MET A 217 6.57 -18.30 4.71
N ILE A 218 6.02 -17.08 4.75
CA ILE A 218 5.03 -16.59 3.80
C ILE A 218 5.59 -16.56 2.38
N ALA A 219 6.81 -16.02 2.20
CA ALA A 219 7.46 -15.97 0.89
C ALA A 219 7.70 -17.38 0.31
N ASN A 220 8.29 -18.28 1.09
CA ASN A 220 8.59 -19.65 0.65
C ASN A 220 7.32 -20.44 0.34
N LEU A 221 6.25 -20.27 1.13
CA LEU A 221 5.00 -20.98 0.92
C LEU A 221 4.23 -20.45 -0.31
N ALA A 222 4.28 -19.13 -0.56
CA ALA A 222 3.72 -18.54 -1.78
C ALA A 222 4.46 -19.03 -3.04
N GLU A 223 5.79 -19.11 -2.99
CA GLU A 223 6.60 -19.64 -4.09
C GLU A 223 6.36 -21.14 -4.29
N PHE A 224 6.26 -21.94 -3.22
CA PHE A 224 5.90 -23.36 -3.31
C PHE A 224 4.53 -23.58 -3.97
N ARG A 225 3.52 -22.76 -3.62
CA ARG A 225 2.20 -22.82 -4.28
C ARG A 225 2.27 -22.42 -5.75
N ALA A 226 3.08 -21.41 -6.10
CA ALA A 226 3.28 -21.01 -7.48
C ALA A 226 3.99 -22.11 -8.29
N ASP A 227 5.03 -22.74 -7.75
CA ASP A 227 5.70 -23.87 -8.39
C ASP A 227 4.78 -25.08 -8.58
N LYS A 228 3.83 -25.29 -7.66
CA LYS A 228 2.81 -26.33 -7.80
C LYS A 228 1.78 -26.01 -8.90
N ALA A 229 1.42 -24.73 -9.07
CA ALA A 229 0.42 -24.29 -10.04
C ALA A 229 0.98 -24.13 -11.47
N PHE A 230 2.15 -23.51 -11.60
CA PHE A 230 2.79 -23.18 -12.88
C PHE A 230 3.87 -24.20 -13.29
N GLY A 231 4.14 -25.18 -12.42
CA GLY A 231 5.28 -26.08 -12.57
C GLY A 231 6.57 -25.42 -12.10
N ARG A 232 7.53 -26.24 -11.65
CA ARG A 232 8.84 -25.74 -11.28
C ARG A 232 9.54 -25.25 -12.54
N LEU A 233 9.86 -23.96 -12.59
CA LEU A 233 10.82 -23.40 -13.54
C LEU A 233 12.19 -23.98 -13.20
N VAL A 234 12.43 -25.21 -13.64
CA VAL A 234 13.78 -25.74 -13.71
C VAL A 234 14.46 -24.91 -14.77
N ASP A 235 15.29 -23.96 -14.33
CA ASP A 235 16.17 -23.19 -15.21
C ASP A 235 16.84 -24.19 -16.16
N LYS A 236 16.38 -24.24 -17.41
CA LYS A 236 16.82 -25.20 -18.43
C LYS A 236 18.29 -25.00 -18.87
N GLY A 237 19.07 -24.25 -18.10
CA GLY A 237 20.43 -23.81 -18.44
C GLY A 237 21.55 -24.36 -17.57
N LYS A 238 21.29 -25.22 -16.56
CA LYS A 238 22.38 -25.88 -15.83
C LYS A 238 22.32 -27.39 -15.99
N THR A 239 23.17 -27.82 -16.91
CA THR A 239 23.57 -29.19 -17.23
C THR A 239 23.72 -30.02 -15.95
N LYS A 240 23.03 -31.16 -15.96
CA LYS A 240 23.15 -32.23 -14.98
C LYS A 240 24.58 -32.78 -15.03
N GLU A 241 25.29 -32.76 -13.91
CA GLU A 241 26.21 -33.83 -13.57
C GLU A 241 25.76 -34.41 -12.22
N ASN A 242 25.15 -35.59 -12.33
CA ASN A 242 25.24 -36.74 -11.43
C ASN A 242 25.29 -36.48 -9.92
N GLU A 243 24.17 -36.76 -9.24
CA GLU A 243 24.25 -37.64 -8.07
C GLU A 243 22.94 -38.40 -7.91
N ALA A 244 23.04 -39.73 -7.99
CA ALA A 244 21.94 -40.66 -7.89
C ALA A 244 21.45 -40.76 -6.44
N SER A 245 20.15 -40.50 -6.20
CA SER A 245 19.54 -40.79 -4.91
C SER A 245 19.28 -42.29 -4.79
N VAL A 246 20.08 -42.96 -3.96
CA VAL A 246 19.75 -44.25 -3.37
C VAL A 246 18.58 -44.03 -2.43
N GLN A 247 17.47 -44.72 -2.72
CA GLN A 247 16.28 -44.79 -1.89
C GLN A 247 16.55 -45.79 -0.76
N GLU A 248 16.87 -45.29 0.44
CA GLU A 248 16.75 -46.08 1.67
C GLU A 248 15.46 -45.70 2.40
N VAL A 249 14.63 -46.72 2.57
CA VAL A 249 13.43 -46.77 3.39
C VAL A 249 13.84 -46.86 4.86
N PRO A 250 13.25 -46.06 5.78
CA PRO A 250 13.20 -46.46 7.17
C PRO A 250 11.77 -46.52 7.73
N ASP A 251 11.60 -47.55 8.54
CA ASP A 251 10.37 -48.04 9.15
C ASP A 251 9.79 -47.14 10.25
N ASP A 252 8.47 -47.03 10.20
CA ASP A 252 7.50 -47.25 11.29
C ASP A 252 7.96 -47.05 12.75
N TYR A 253 7.55 -45.93 13.39
CA TYR A 253 7.21 -45.93 14.82
C TYR A 253 6.08 -44.93 15.14
N SER A 254 4.96 -45.49 15.59
CA SER A 254 3.88 -44.82 16.32
C SER A 254 4.37 -44.13 17.60
N SER A 255 3.82 -42.96 17.93
CA SER A 255 3.59 -42.60 19.34
C SER A 255 2.52 -41.53 19.51
N HIS A 256 1.54 -41.86 20.35
CA HIS A 256 0.51 -41.00 20.91
C HIS A 256 1.09 -39.81 21.68
N HIS A 257 0.48 -38.63 21.56
CA HIS A 257 0.18 -37.82 22.75
C HIS A 257 -0.96 -36.82 22.49
N GLY A 258 -2.07 -37.02 23.19
CA GLY A 258 -3.07 -35.98 23.41
C GLY A 258 -2.66 -35.08 24.58
N VAL A 259 -2.86 -33.78 24.44
CA VAL A 259 -2.91 -32.76 25.50
C VAL A 259 -3.82 -31.64 24.98
N SER A 260 -5.10 -31.66 25.35
CA SER A 260 -5.72 -30.88 26.44
C SER A 260 -5.74 -29.36 26.20
N THR A 261 -6.89 -28.89 25.73
CA THR A 261 -7.30 -27.48 25.64
C THR A 261 -7.64 -26.94 27.02
N ASN A 262 -6.84 -26.00 27.52
CA ASN A 262 -7.26 -25.07 28.57
C ASN A 262 -7.15 -23.65 28.00
N GLU A 263 -8.28 -23.13 27.51
CA GLU A 263 -8.47 -21.70 27.31
C GLU A 263 -9.07 -21.16 28.59
N GLU A 264 -8.33 -20.33 29.33
CA GLU A 264 -8.79 -19.23 30.20
C GLU A 264 -7.59 -18.75 31.04
N ASP A 265 -7.41 -17.42 31.13
CA ASP A 265 -6.46 -16.65 31.98
C ASP A 265 -5.17 -15.99 31.42
N ASP A 266 -4.99 -15.81 30.10
CA ASP A 266 -3.78 -15.15 29.54
C ASP A 266 -3.90 -13.67 29.13
N SER A 267 -4.91 -12.94 29.63
CA SER A 267 -5.08 -11.53 29.24
C SER A 267 -4.10 -10.55 29.91
N ALA A 268 -3.38 -10.96 30.97
CA ALA A 268 -2.39 -10.13 31.65
C ALA A 268 -0.96 -10.30 31.09
N GLU A 269 -0.62 -11.46 30.51
CA GLU A 269 0.70 -11.68 29.92
C GLU A 269 0.88 -11.00 28.54
N LEU A 270 -0.22 -10.76 27.82
CA LEU A 270 -0.17 -10.16 26.49
C LEU A 270 0.37 -8.72 26.50
N TYR A 271 0.12 -7.96 27.58
CA TYR A 271 0.65 -6.60 27.74
C TYR A 271 2.14 -6.59 28.12
N GLY A 272 2.62 -7.60 28.86
CA GLY A 272 4.03 -7.74 29.20
C GLY A 272 4.88 -8.00 27.96
N ARG A 273 4.47 -8.96 27.12
CA ARG A 273 5.23 -9.32 25.90
C ARG A 273 5.21 -8.23 24.81
N TYR A 274 4.15 -7.42 24.75
CA TYR A 274 4.07 -6.31 23.81
C TYR A 274 5.04 -5.17 24.17
N LEU A 275 5.22 -4.88 25.46
CA LEU A 275 6.19 -3.89 25.93
C LEU A 275 7.63 -4.39 25.77
N ASP A 276 7.91 -5.67 26.03
CA ASP A 276 9.25 -6.24 25.83
C ASP A 276 9.66 -6.24 24.34
N THR A 277 8.72 -6.49 23.42
CA THR A 277 8.97 -6.44 21.97
C THR A 277 9.27 -5.01 21.49
N ILE A 278 8.60 -3.99 22.05
CA ILE A 278 8.87 -2.58 21.74
C ILE A 278 10.24 -2.15 22.31
N ILE A 279 10.59 -2.60 23.52
CA ILE A 279 11.88 -2.28 24.14
C ILE A 279 13.03 -2.96 23.37
N PHE A 280 12.87 -4.21 22.94
CA PHE A 280 13.88 -4.91 22.13
C PHE A 280 14.02 -4.31 20.72
N GLY A 281 12.91 -3.88 20.10
CA GLY A 281 12.93 -3.21 18.80
C GLY A 281 13.65 -1.87 18.80
N ILE A 282 13.54 -1.10 19.90
CA ILE A 282 14.29 0.15 20.07
C ILE A 282 15.78 -0.15 20.33
N GLY A 283 16.11 -1.24 21.04
CA GLY A 283 17.49 -1.67 21.26
C GLY A 283 18.25 -2.00 19.97
N LEU A 284 17.63 -2.71 19.04
CA LEU A 284 18.25 -3.09 17.76
C LEU A 284 18.50 -1.91 16.81
N ALA A 285 17.69 -0.85 16.87
CA ALA A 285 17.91 0.37 16.08
C ALA A 285 19.04 1.26 16.62
N THR A 286 19.59 0.96 17.81
CA THR A 286 20.61 1.79 18.49
C THR A 286 22.03 1.26 18.39
N VAL A 287 22.25 0.10 17.77
CA VAL A 287 23.61 -0.44 17.54
C VAL A 287 24.34 0.32 16.42
N GLU A 288 23.63 1.06 15.56
CA GLU A 288 24.24 1.83 14.46
C GLU A 288 24.47 3.33 14.71
N TYR A 289 23.94 3.92 15.79
CA TYR A 289 24.08 5.37 16.05
C TYR A 289 24.61 5.65 17.47
N GLY A 290 25.83 6.17 17.52
CA GLY A 290 26.65 6.36 18.73
C GLY A 290 25.96 6.95 19.96
N GLY A 291 26.46 6.54 21.14
CA GLY A 291 25.84 6.62 22.47
C GLY A 291 25.43 7.98 23.04
N MET A 292 25.52 9.10 22.30
CA MET A 292 24.96 10.39 22.75
C MET A 292 23.43 10.43 22.64
N VAL A 293 22.83 9.66 21.73
CA VAL A 293 21.37 9.60 21.56
C VAL A 293 20.70 8.81 22.71
N LEU A 294 21.45 7.89 23.33
CA LEU A 294 20.97 7.01 24.40
C LEU A 294 20.51 7.78 25.66
N GLY A 295 21.26 8.82 26.05
CA GLY A 295 20.92 9.63 27.23
C GLY A 295 19.63 10.44 27.04
N PHE A 296 19.41 10.95 25.83
CA PHE A 296 18.26 11.78 25.51
C PHE A 296 16.96 10.97 25.42
N LEU A 297 17.00 9.81 24.75
CA LEU A 297 15.85 8.91 24.65
C LEU A 297 15.48 8.30 26.01
N ARG A 298 16.47 7.91 26.82
CA ARG A 298 16.23 7.40 28.18
C ARG A 298 15.62 8.46 29.10
N GLY A 299 16.03 9.73 28.93
CA GLY A 299 15.42 10.88 29.60
C GLY A 299 13.97 11.11 29.16
N MET A 300 13.69 11.06 27.86
CA MET A 300 12.33 11.23 27.31
C MET A 300 11.37 10.12 27.75
N VAL A 301 11.77 8.85 27.68
CA VAL A 301 10.92 7.73 28.12
C VAL A 301 10.65 7.80 29.62
N SER A 302 11.66 8.15 30.43
CA SER A 302 11.49 8.34 31.87
C SER A 302 10.57 9.52 32.20
N ALA A 303 10.65 10.62 31.44
CA ALA A 303 9.78 11.78 31.61
C ALA A 303 8.34 11.47 31.17
N TRP A 304 8.17 10.74 30.06
CA TRP A 304 6.86 10.32 29.55
C TRP A 304 6.16 9.37 30.53
N MET A 305 6.84 8.32 31.02
CA MET A 305 6.28 7.43 32.05
C MET A 305 5.92 8.17 33.35
N ARG A 306 6.70 9.19 33.72
CA ARG A 306 6.41 10.02 34.90
C ARG A 306 5.22 10.97 34.70
N MET A 307 4.87 11.32 33.45
CA MET A 307 3.70 12.14 33.13
C MET A 307 2.42 11.30 32.95
N GLU A 308 2.53 10.11 32.35
CA GLU A 308 1.38 9.25 32.02
C GLU A 308 0.85 8.51 33.26
N LEU A 309 1.71 8.18 34.22
CA LEU A 309 1.31 7.54 35.49
C LEU A 309 1.02 8.59 36.57
N ARG A 310 0.02 9.44 36.35
CA ARG A 310 -0.61 10.15 37.48
C ARG A 310 -1.46 9.14 38.27
N PRO A 311 -1.28 9.05 39.60
CA PRO A 311 -1.85 7.97 40.40
C PRO A 311 -3.37 8.13 40.51
N VAL A 312 -4.11 7.21 39.91
CA VAL A 312 -5.43 6.83 40.39
C VAL A 312 -5.20 5.72 41.42
N GLY A 313 -5.36 6.05 42.70
CA GLY A 313 -5.61 5.13 43.82
C GLY A 313 -4.76 3.86 44.01
N ASN A 314 -3.93 3.85 45.06
CA ASN A 314 -3.66 2.68 45.94
C ASN A 314 -3.16 1.33 45.35
N MET A 315 -2.29 1.33 44.35
CA MET A 315 -1.53 0.12 43.96
C MET A 315 -0.02 0.35 43.95
N ARG A 316 0.52 0.88 45.06
CA ARG A 316 1.97 1.00 45.28
C ARG A 316 2.41 -0.01 46.33
N ARG A 317 2.86 -1.20 45.91
CA ARG A 317 3.83 -2.00 46.67
C ARG A 317 4.49 -3.16 45.89
N GLY A 318 4.02 -3.54 44.69
CA GLY A 318 4.56 -4.70 43.97
C GLY A 318 5.67 -4.44 42.93
N ILE A 319 5.62 -3.31 42.20
CA ILE A 319 6.30 -3.23 40.90
C ILE A 319 7.79 -2.79 40.99
N SER A 320 8.20 -2.10 42.05
CA SER A 320 9.60 -1.62 42.17
C SER A 320 10.64 -2.72 42.44
N ARG A 321 10.26 -3.93 42.85
CA ARG A 321 11.23 -5.01 43.13
C ARG A 321 11.67 -5.78 41.88
N ILE A 322 10.86 -5.80 40.82
CA ILE A 322 11.14 -6.63 39.63
C ILE A 322 12.25 -6.00 38.77
N TRP A 323 12.37 -4.67 38.74
CA TRP A 323 13.36 -3.97 37.89
C TRP A 323 14.79 -3.94 38.45
N LEU A 324 14.98 -4.15 39.75
CA LEU A 324 16.31 -4.18 40.37
C LEU A 324 17.03 -5.52 40.18
N VAL A 325 16.29 -6.61 39.96
CA VAL A 325 16.89 -7.96 39.78
C VAL A 325 17.40 -8.16 38.36
N THR A 326 16.72 -7.63 37.34
CA THR A 326 17.13 -7.76 35.93
C THR A 326 18.32 -6.90 35.52
N SER A 327 18.68 -5.88 36.31
CA SER A 327 19.85 -5.04 36.01
C SER A 327 21.18 -5.65 36.49
N LEU A 328 21.16 -6.65 37.39
CA LEU A 328 22.39 -7.23 37.95
C LEU A 328 22.93 -8.45 37.19
N THR A 329 22.13 -9.11 36.34
CA THR A 329 22.54 -10.34 35.66
C THR A 329 23.23 -10.14 34.31
N VAL A 330 23.36 -8.91 33.80
CA VAL A 330 23.96 -8.64 32.47
C VAL A 330 25.45 -8.27 32.54
N SER A 331 26.09 -8.32 33.72
CA SER A 331 27.48 -7.83 33.91
C SER A 331 28.53 -8.89 34.25
N SER A 332 28.29 -10.20 34.07
CA SER A 332 29.22 -11.23 34.59
C SER A 332 29.82 -12.22 33.60
N ASP A 333 29.55 -12.16 32.29
CA ASP A 333 30.15 -13.11 31.34
C ASP A 333 30.99 -12.37 30.30
N GLY A 334 32.27 -12.20 30.62
CA GLY A 334 33.26 -11.58 29.74
C GLY A 334 34.64 -11.44 30.38
N LEU A 335 35.33 -12.57 30.61
CA LEU A 335 36.79 -12.69 30.62
C LEU A 335 37.20 -14.11 30.24
#